data_AF-A0A933DS42-F1
#
_entry.id   AF-A0A933DS42-F1
#
_cell.length_a   1.000
_cell.length_b   1.000
_cell.length_c   1.000
_cell.angle_alpha   90.00
_cell.angle_beta   90.00
_cell.angle_gamma   90.00
#
_symmetry.space_group_name_H-M   'P 1'
#
loop_
_entity.id
_entity.type
_entity.pdbx_description
1 polymer ?
#
loop_
_entity_poly.entity_id
_entity_poly.type
_entity_poly.pdbx_seq_one_letter_code
_entity_poly.pdbx_strand_id
1 'polypeptide(L)'
;MRLSIPLLGAALLAASTTLLAQAPQDSAAKAARGSARKACEGKSGDERRECLRRELCRQSQDPAQCEARAKQAAERRAQVHAACQGKQGEELRACLREQRARSTK
;
A
#
# COMPACT_ATOMS: atom_id res chain seq x y z
N MET A 1 -26.74 46.00 30.41
CA MET A 1 -27.02 45.44 29.06
C MET A 1 -25.70 44.97 28.50
N ARG A 2 -25.39 43.67 28.59
CA ARG A 2 -25.68 42.59 27.61
C ARG A 2 -24.74 42.58 26.40
N LEU A 3 -24.21 41.37 26.14
CA LEU A 3 -23.67 40.79 24.89
C LEU A 3 -22.19 41.14 24.61
N SER A 4 -21.18 40.30 24.86
CA SER A 4 -21.03 38.83 24.64
C SER A 4 -21.19 38.43 23.16
N ILE A 5 -20.18 38.73 22.32
CA ILE A 5 -20.11 38.39 20.89
C ILE A 5 -18.62 38.13 20.54
N PRO A 6 -18.22 37.06 19.84
CA PRO A 6 -18.17 35.70 20.38
C PRO A 6 -16.79 35.03 20.13
N LEU A 7 -16.23 34.41 21.16
CA LEU A 7 -15.11 33.45 21.07
C LEU A 7 -15.53 32.12 20.40
N LEU A 8 -16.28 32.16 19.29
CA LEU A 8 -16.84 30.99 18.59
C LEU A 8 -16.31 30.81 17.16
N GLY A 9 -15.26 31.56 16.77
CA GLY A 9 -14.66 31.44 15.42
C GLY A 9 -13.56 30.39 15.27
N ALA A 10 -12.95 29.92 16.37
CA ALA A 10 -11.74 29.09 16.30
C ALA A 10 -11.98 27.57 16.45
N ALA A 11 -13.19 27.14 16.82
CA ALA A 11 -13.46 25.73 17.11
C ALA A 11 -13.84 24.89 15.87
N LEU A 12 -14.21 25.51 14.73
CA LEU A 12 -14.70 24.78 13.55
C LEU A 12 -13.59 24.25 12.62
N LEU A 13 -12.36 24.74 12.71
CA LEU A 13 -11.25 24.27 11.87
C LEU A 13 -10.54 23.00 12.41
N ALA A 14 -10.75 22.65 13.69
CA ALA A 14 -10.14 21.45 14.29
C ALA A 14 -10.94 20.16 14.05
N ALA A 15 -12.21 20.26 13.65
CA ALA A 15 -13.04 19.09 13.35
C ALA A 15 -12.83 18.54 11.92
N SER A 16 -12.20 19.31 11.03
CA SER A 16 -12.03 18.91 9.63
C SER A 16 -10.84 17.96 9.40
N THR A 17 -9.87 17.88 10.33
CA THR A 17 -8.67 17.05 10.15
C THR A 17 -8.88 15.57 10.51
N THR A 18 -9.93 15.21 11.25
CA THR A 18 -10.26 13.79 11.51
C THR A 18 -11.06 13.14 10.39
N LEU A 19 -11.69 13.91 9.49
CA LEU A 19 -12.44 13.36 8.34
C LEU A 19 -11.55 12.88 7.19
N LEU A 20 -10.33 13.41 7.03
CA LEU A 20 -9.40 12.97 5.98
C LEU A 20 -8.68 11.64 6.33
N ALA A 21 -8.89 11.09 7.52
CA ALA A 21 -8.32 9.80 7.91
C ALA A 21 -9.11 8.58 7.36
N GLN A 22 -10.31 8.77 6.81
CA GLN A 22 -11.17 7.69 6.30
C GLN A 22 -11.84 8.01 4.94
N ALA A 23 -11.15 8.75 4.06
CA ALA A 23 -11.55 8.87 2.66
C ALA A 23 -11.42 7.50 1.93
N PRO A 24 -12.20 7.20 0.86
CA PRO A 24 -12.48 5.86 0.31
C PRO A 24 -11.31 5.16 -0.42
N GLN A 25 -10.06 5.47 -0.07
CA GLN A 25 -8.85 4.96 -0.69
C GLN A 25 -8.76 3.42 -0.63
N ASP A 26 -9.24 2.80 0.46
CA ASP A 26 -9.29 1.34 0.58
C ASP A 26 -10.25 0.68 -0.41
N SER A 27 -11.38 1.32 -0.70
CA SER A 27 -12.42 0.80 -1.60
C SER A 27 -11.92 0.83 -3.05
N ALA A 28 -11.31 1.93 -3.47
CA ALA A 28 -10.73 2.08 -4.81
C ALA A 28 -9.55 1.13 -5.02
N ALA A 29 -8.64 1.02 -4.04
CA ALA A 29 -7.51 0.09 -4.11
C ALA A 29 -7.95 -1.38 -4.12
N LYS A 30 -9.00 -1.75 -3.37
CA LYS A 30 -9.58 -3.10 -3.42
C LYS A 30 -10.25 -3.37 -4.77
N ALA A 31 -10.98 -2.41 -5.32
CA ALA A 31 -11.60 -2.54 -6.64
C ALA A 31 -10.56 -2.73 -7.75
N ALA A 32 -9.49 -1.93 -7.75
CA ALA A 32 -8.39 -2.04 -8.72
C ALA A 32 -7.65 -3.39 -8.64
N ARG A 33 -7.49 -3.94 -7.44
CA ARG A 33 -6.96 -5.31 -7.25
C ARG A 33 -7.92 -6.37 -7.76
N GLY A 34 -9.22 -6.18 -7.53
CA GLY A 34 -10.26 -7.08 -8.01
C GLY A 34 -10.32 -7.14 -9.54
N SER A 35 -10.30 -5.98 -10.21
CA SER A 35 -10.27 -5.87 -11.68
C SER A 35 -9.00 -6.51 -12.25
N ALA A 36 -7.82 -6.17 -11.73
CA ALA A 36 -6.56 -6.75 -12.16
C ALA A 36 -6.54 -8.28 -11.98
N ARG A 37 -7.11 -8.81 -10.88
CA ARG A 37 -7.20 -10.25 -10.65
C ARG A 37 -8.04 -10.96 -11.71
N LYS A 38 -9.18 -10.38 -12.10
CA LYS A 38 -10.03 -10.92 -13.17
C LYS A 38 -9.34 -10.83 -14.53
N ALA A 39 -8.69 -9.71 -14.84
CA ALA A 39 -7.95 -9.53 -16.09
C ALA A 39 -6.78 -10.52 -16.25
N CYS A 40 -6.18 -10.94 -15.14
CA CYS A 40 -5.07 -11.90 -15.11
C CYS A 40 -5.50 -13.32 -14.70
N GLU A 41 -6.78 -13.64 -14.82
CA GLU A 41 -7.30 -14.98 -14.58
C GLU A 41 -6.74 -15.96 -15.63
N GLY A 42 -6.53 -17.23 -15.25
CA GLY A 42 -5.91 -18.25 -16.11
C GLY A 42 -4.37 -18.18 -16.21
N LYS A 43 -3.74 -17.07 -15.81
CA LYS A 43 -2.27 -16.98 -15.74
C LYS A 43 -1.75 -17.63 -14.45
N SER A 44 -0.54 -18.18 -14.48
CA SER A 44 0.10 -18.80 -13.31
C SER A 44 1.52 -18.29 -13.09
N GLY A 45 2.08 -18.55 -11.90
CA GLY A 45 3.48 -18.26 -11.59
C GLY A 45 3.91 -16.81 -11.83
N ASP A 46 5.05 -16.64 -12.50
CA ASP A 46 5.61 -15.33 -12.87
C ASP A 46 4.73 -14.54 -13.82
N GLU A 47 4.11 -15.22 -14.79
CA GLU A 47 3.26 -14.57 -15.80
C GLU A 47 2.07 -13.87 -15.14
N ARG A 48 1.46 -14.51 -14.13
CA ARG A 48 0.38 -13.88 -13.35
C ARG A 48 0.88 -12.69 -12.55
N ARG A 49 2.07 -12.79 -11.93
CA ARG A 49 2.65 -11.67 -11.16
C ARG A 49 2.93 -10.48 -12.04
N GLU A 50 3.47 -10.71 -13.23
CA GLU A 50 3.77 -9.65 -14.18
C GLU A 50 2.51 -9.00 -14.72
N CYS A 51 1.49 -9.81 -15.08
CA CYS A 51 0.19 -9.30 -15.50
C CYS A 51 -0.45 -8.42 -14.41
N LEU A 52 -0.49 -8.90 -13.16
CA LEU A 52 -1.04 -8.13 -12.04
C LEU A 52 -0.30 -6.82 -11.82
N ARG A 53 1.04 -6.83 -11.93
CA ARG A 53 1.86 -5.63 -11.81
C ARG A 53 1.50 -4.61 -12.90
N ARG A 54 1.41 -5.04 -14.16
CA ARG A 54 1.05 -4.17 -15.29
C ARG A 54 -0.35 -3.57 -15.12
N GLU A 55 -1.34 -4.40 -14.80
CA GLU A 55 -2.73 -3.94 -14.62
C GLU A 55 -2.90 -3.00 -13.43
N LEU A 56 -2.19 -3.23 -12.32
CA LEU A 56 -2.22 -2.34 -11.17
C LEU A 56 -1.52 -1.01 -11.46
N CYS A 57 -0.36 -1.03 -12.15
CA CYS A 57 0.34 0.20 -12.49
C CYS A 57 -0.37 1.02 -13.56
N ARG A 58 -1.07 0.38 -14.50
CA ARG A 58 -1.92 1.07 -15.49
C ARG A 58 -3.06 1.85 -14.83
N GLN A 59 -3.59 1.35 -13.71
CA GLN A 59 -4.65 2.02 -12.94
C GLN A 59 -4.11 3.05 -11.95
N SER A 60 -2.79 3.23 -11.85
CA SER A 60 -2.15 4.22 -10.98
C SER A 60 -2.15 5.59 -11.63
N GLN A 61 -2.07 6.64 -10.80
CA GLN A 61 -1.92 8.01 -11.27
C GLN A 61 -0.57 8.24 -11.99
N ASP A 62 0.47 7.49 -11.61
CA ASP A 62 1.78 7.49 -12.27
C ASP A 62 2.22 6.05 -12.58
N PRO A 63 1.94 5.56 -13.81
CA PRO A 63 2.31 4.22 -14.21
C PRO A 63 3.82 3.97 -14.20
N ALA A 64 4.63 4.94 -14.63
CA ALA A 64 6.07 4.79 -14.73
C ALA A 64 6.72 4.69 -13.34
N GLN A 65 6.31 5.54 -12.41
CA GLN A 65 6.77 5.48 -11.03
C GLN A 65 6.24 4.23 -10.32
N CYS A 66 5.00 3.81 -10.58
CA CYS A 66 4.49 2.55 -10.06
C CYS A 66 5.35 1.36 -10.50
N GLU A 67 5.74 1.30 -11.77
CA GLU A 67 6.59 0.23 -12.28
C GLU A 67 7.98 0.24 -11.65
N ALA A 68 8.60 1.42 -11.52
CA ALA A 68 9.89 1.56 -10.86
C ALA A 68 9.84 1.09 -9.40
N ARG A 69 8.83 1.52 -8.63
CA ARG A 69 8.61 1.07 -7.24
C ARG A 69 8.33 -0.43 -7.17
N ALA A 70 7.58 -0.98 -8.13
CA ALA A 70 7.27 -2.41 -8.16
C ALA A 70 8.52 -3.26 -8.41
N LYS A 71 9.43 -2.82 -9.27
CA LYS A 71 10.74 -3.46 -9.50
C LYS A 71 11.62 -3.41 -8.25
N GLN A 72 11.79 -2.23 -7.66
CA GLN A 72 12.54 -2.07 -6.39
C GLN A 72 11.96 -2.96 -5.27
N ALA A 73 10.62 -3.02 -5.17
CA ALA A 73 9.97 -3.89 -4.20
C ALA A 73 10.20 -5.37 -4.47
N ALA A 74 10.33 -5.79 -5.74
CA ALA A 74 10.66 -7.16 -6.10
C ALA A 74 12.10 -7.51 -5.72
N GLU A 75 13.05 -6.64 -6.02
CA GLU A 75 14.46 -6.79 -5.64
C GLU A 75 14.62 -6.88 -4.12
N ARG A 76 14.01 -5.96 -3.38
CA ARG A 76 14.00 -5.98 -1.91
C ARG A 76 13.41 -7.28 -1.38
N ARG A 77 12.31 -7.77 -1.96
CA ARG A 77 11.75 -9.08 -1.55
C ARG A 77 12.75 -10.20 -1.78
N ALA A 78 13.42 -10.24 -2.93
CA ALA A 78 14.43 -11.25 -3.22
C ALA A 78 15.58 -11.22 -2.19
N GLN A 79 16.09 -10.04 -1.85
CA GLN A 79 17.13 -9.87 -0.82
C GLN A 79 16.67 -10.35 0.56
N VAL A 80 15.46 -9.97 0.96
CA VAL A 80 14.89 -10.40 2.25
C VAL A 80 14.68 -11.92 2.28
N HIS A 81 14.22 -12.51 1.18
CA HIS A 81 14.07 -13.97 1.07
C HIS A 81 15.41 -14.69 1.12
N ALA A 82 16.44 -14.15 0.45
CA ALA A 82 17.80 -14.70 0.51
C ALA A 82 18.37 -14.62 1.94
N ALA A 83 18.18 -13.49 2.64
CA ALA A 83 18.63 -13.32 4.03
C ALA A 83 17.93 -14.27 5.02
N CYS A 84 16.73 -14.73 4.70
CA CYS A 84 15.96 -15.68 5.51
C CYS A 84 15.99 -17.11 4.95
N GLN A 85 16.85 -17.41 3.98
CA GLN A 85 16.97 -18.72 3.39
C GLN A 85 17.32 -19.77 4.46
N GLY A 86 16.71 -20.96 4.35
CA GLY A 86 16.90 -22.06 5.31
C GLY A 86 16.03 -21.98 6.56
N LYS A 87 15.39 -20.83 6.84
CA LYS A 87 14.41 -20.71 7.93
C LYS A 87 13.05 -21.24 7.49
N GLN A 88 12.33 -21.89 8.40
CA GLN A 88 10.99 -22.44 8.13
C GLN A 88 9.99 -22.02 9.22
N GLY A 89 8.69 -22.22 8.94
CA GLY A 89 7.63 -22.02 9.92
C GLY A 89 7.62 -20.61 10.53
N GLU A 90 7.63 -20.56 11.87
CA GLU A 90 7.60 -19.29 12.61
C GLU A 90 8.89 -18.49 12.47
N GLU A 91 10.04 -19.18 12.45
CA GLU A 91 11.35 -18.56 12.35
C GLU A 91 11.52 -17.80 11.03
N LEU A 92 11.02 -18.37 9.93
CA LEU A 92 10.95 -17.67 8.64
C LEU A 92 10.08 -16.41 8.75
N ARG A 93 8.89 -16.52 9.35
CA ARG A 93 7.98 -15.37 9.50
C ARG A 93 8.60 -14.27 10.36
N ALA A 94 9.28 -14.64 11.44
CA ALA A 94 9.99 -13.70 12.31
C ALA A 94 11.11 -12.99 11.54
N CYS A 95 11.97 -13.74 10.84
CA CYS A 95 13.05 -13.18 10.02
C CYS A 95 12.52 -12.23 8.94
N LEU A 96 11.48 -12.63 8.18
CA LEU A 96 10.89 -11.78 7.15
C LEU A 96 10.31 -10.48 7.71
N ARG A 97 9.72 -10.49 8.92
CA ARG A 97 9.22 -9.28 9.59
C ARG A 97 10.37 -8.37 10.02
N GLU A 98 11.41 -8.94 10.63
CA GLU A 98 12.57 -8.19 11.09
C GLU A 98 13.32 -7.53 9.92
N GLN A 99 13.59 -8.29 8.86
CA GLN A 99 14.25 -7.79 7.66
C GLN A 99 13.43 -6.69 6.97
N ARG A 100 12.10 -6.78 7.00
CA ARG A 100 11.24 -5.71 6.50
C ARG A 100 11.33 -4.45 7.36
N ALA A 101 11.34 -4.58 8.68
CA ALA A 101 11.46 -3.44 9.60
C ALA A 101 12.82 -2.73 9.47
N ARG A 102 13.90 -3.49 9.23
CA ARG A 102 15.25 -2.95 9.00
C ARG A 102 15.36 -2.15 7.71
N SER A 103 14.66 -2.55 6.66
CA SER A 103 14.74 -1.92 5.32
C SER A 103 13.76 -0.76 5.12
N THR A 104 13.00 -0.37 6.15
CA THR A 104 12.15 0.83 6.20
C THR A 104 12.71 1.93 7.11
N LYS A 105 13.83 1.66 7.79
CA LYS A 105 14.59 2.62 8.60
C LYS A 105 15.70 3.22 7.75
#